data_AF-A0A941NXW1-F1
#
_entry.id   AF-A0A941NXW1-F1
#
_cell.length_a   1.000
_cell.length_b   1.000
_cell.length_c   1.000
_cell.angle_alpha   90.00
_cell.angle_beta   90.00
_cell.angle_gamma   90.00
#
_symmetry.space_group_name_H-M   'P 1'
#
loop_
_entity.id
_entity.type
_entity.pdbx_description
1 polymer ?
#
loop_
_entity_poly.entity_id
_entity_poly.type
_entity_poly.pdbx_seq_one_letter_code
_entity_poly.pdbx_strand_id
1 'polypeptide(L)'
;MKALKFLLVIMLVLTFSPIFVFAKETLQEYDSKCNSYSKSRNSHCVAATHRFCSDPEAYRGGAGIIQEIKFHGFGVACFAPSKYSEVSLTNLTDLNPGCNDKSLSQHPACVTAAYQWCTKTGNGNAGIVQEVGNGVFGVACINAKSYQDVSIGALVAIHPGCNSSEKSQEPDCVSAIHRWCVNNGKGNAGLAQETKSDVLGIACFQANWYGDVYLEPAPLPMGGGD
;
A
#
# COMPACT_ATOMS: atom_id res chain seq x y z
N MET A 1 38.96 55.54 -37.96
CA MET A 1 38.15 55.76 -36.74
C MET A 1 37.15 54.63 -36.63
N LYS A 2 37.28 53.78 -35.60
CA LYS A 2 36.50 52.56 -35.35
C LYS A 2 35.23 52.93 -34.60
N ALA A 3 34.05 52.62 -35.13
CA ALA A 3 32.78 52.73 -34.42
C ALA A 3 32.42 51.37 -33.80
N LEU A 4 32.16 51.43 -32.51
CA LEU A 4 32.00 50.35 -31.54
C LEU A 4 30.63 49.66 -31.74
N LYS A 5 30.62 48.34 -31.98
CA LYS A 5 29.41 47.50 -31.96
C LYS A 5 28.96 47.33 -30.50
N PHE A 6 27.84 47.92 -30.12
CA PHE A 6 27.16 47.63 -28.86
C PHE A 6 26.31 46.36 -29.04
N LEU A 7 26.78 45.25 -28.48
CA LEU A 7 26.02 44.00 -28.37
C LEU A 7 25.17 44.09 -27.10
N LEU A 8 23.86 44.27 -27.25
CA LEU A 8 22.91 44.21 -26.14
C LEU A 8 22.67 42.73 -25.78
N VAL A 9 23.38 42.22 -24.78
CA VAL A 9 23.11 40.88 -24.21
C VAL A 9 21.97 41.03 -23.21
N ILE A 10 20.77 40.62 -23.62
CA ILE A 10 19.62 40.47 -22.72
C ILE A 10 19.88 39.24 -21.85
N MET A 11 20.38 39.44 -20.63
CA MET A 11 20.39 38.41 -19.59
C MET A 11 18.96 38.23 -19.07
N LEU A 12 18.27 37.21 -19.61
CA LEU A 12 17.04 36.70 -19.03
C LEU A 12 17.42 35.91 -17.76
N VAL A 13 17.38 36.56 -16.61
CA VAL A 13 17.50 35.90 -15.30
C VAL A 13 16.20 35.14 -15.06
N LEU A 14 16.18 33.85 -15.45
CA LEU A 14 15.17 32.91 -14.97
C LEU A 14 15.43 32.69 -13.48
N THR A 15 14.68 33.36 -12.62
CA THR A 15 14.62 33.03 -11.20
C THR A 15 13.93 31.67 -11.06
N PHE A 16 14.68 30.60 -11.25
CA PHE A 16 14.32 29.28 -10.76
C PHE A 16 14.39 29.36 -9.23
N SER A 17 13.27 29.70 -8.60
CA SER A 17 13.06 29.27 -7.22
C SER A 17 12.87 27.76 -7.29
N PRO A 18 13.81 26.92 -6.80
CA PRO A 18 13.51 25.53 -6.60
C PRO A 18 12.42 25.50 -5.54
N ILE A 19 11.17 25.33 -5.96
CA ILE A 19 10.14 24.83 -5.06
C ILE A 19 10.61 23.42 -4.75
N PHE A 20 11.37 23.28 -3.66
CA PHE A 20 11.58 21.98 -3.04
C PHE A 20 10.20 21.53 -2.58
N VAL A 21 9.50 20.81 -3.45
CA VAL A 21 8.37 20.01 -3.04
C VAL A 21 9.00 18.92 -2.18
N PHE A 22 8.76 19.01 -0.88
CA PHE A 22 9.15 17.95 0.04
C PHE A 22 8.13 16.82 -0.13
N ALA A 23 8.61 15.60 -0.29
CA ALA A 23 7.76 14.42 -0.29
C ALA A 23 6.87 14.47 0.96
N LYS A 24 5.57 14.31 0.76
CA LYS A 24 4.58 14.30 1.84
C LYS A 24 4.95 13.27 2.90
N GLU A 25 4.92 13.67 4.17
CA GLU A 25 5.44 12.87 5.27
C GLU A 25 4.38 11.98 5.93
N THR A 26 3.09 12.31 5.74
CA THR A 26 1.97 11.61 6.38
C THR A 26 0.99 11.03 5.36
N LEU A 27 0.27 9.96 5.75
CA LEU A 27 -0.78 9.41 4.90
C LEU A 27 -1.99 10.35 4.75
N GLN A 28 -2.28 11.19 5.75
CA GLN A 28 -3.38 12.16 5.70
C GLN A 28 -3.20 13.19 4.58
N GLU A 29 -1.97 13.54 4.23
CA GLU A 29 -1.68 14.45 3.11
C GLU A 29 -2.04 13.83 1.74
N TYR A 30 -2.16 12.51 1.65
CA TYR A 30 -2.59 11.79 0.44
C TYR A 30 -4.09 11.49 0.43
N ASP A 31 -4.70 11.24 1.59
CA ASP A 31 -6.15 11.17 1.77
C ASP A 31 -6.51 11.53 3.22
N SER A 32 -7.18 12.67 3.41
CA SER A 32 -7.53 13.19 4.73
C SER A 32 -8.53 12.32 5.51
N LYS A 33 -9.17 11.34 4.86
CA LYS A 33 -10.02 10.35 5.53
C LYS A 33 -9.23 9.17 6.09
N CYS A 34 -7.95 9.04 5.76
CA CYS A 34 -7.02 8.16 6.47
C CYS A 34 -6.53 8.84 7.76
N ASN A 35 -7.40 8.91 8.76
CA ASN A 35 -7.17 9.72 9.97
C ASN A 35 -7.38 8.96 11.28
N SER A 36 -7.42 7.63 11.25
CA SER A 36 -7.41 6.82 12.47
C SER A 36 -6.76 5.46 12.24
N TYR A 37 -6.18 4.89 13.29
CA TYR A 37 -5.56 3.56 13.22
C TYR A 37 -6.55 2.45 12.86
N SER A 38 -7.78 2.55 13.36
CA SER A 38 -8.89 1.63 13.04
C SER A 38 -9.27 1.66 11.56
N LYS A 39 -8.86 2.69 10.81
CA LYS A 39 -9.11 2.84 9.38
C LYS A 39 -7.98 2.32 8.51
N SER A 40 -6.92 1.74 9.07
CA SER A 40 -5.74 1.28 8.29
C SER A 40 -6.06 0.36 7.11
N ARG A 41 -7.20 -0.35 7.18
CA ARG A 41 -7.69 -1.27 6.14
C ARG A 41 -8.92 -0.74 5.41
N ASN A 42 -9.29 0.52 5.57
CA ASN A 42 -10.33 1.13 4.75
C ASN A 42 -9.73 1.57 3.40
N SER A 43 -10.60 1.80 2.41
CA SER A 43 -10.18 2.20 1.06
C SER A 43 -9.37 3.50 1.04
N HIS A 44 -9.67 4.45 1.94
CA HIS A 44 -8.97 5.74 2.02
C HIS A 44 -7.51 5.59 2.48
N CYS A 45 -7.24 4.79 3.52
CA CYS A 45 -5.88 4.54 3.99
C CYS A 45 -5.09 3.67 3.02
N VAL A 46 -5.73 2.70 2.38
CA VAL A 46 -5.06 1.89 1.36
C VAL A 46 -4.72 2.74 0.13
N ALA A 47 -5.61 3.62 -0.32
CA ALA A 47 -5.33 4.59 -1.38
C ALA A 47 -4.24 5.61 -1.00
N ALA A 48 -4.28 6.15 0.23
CA ALA A 48 -3.22 7.02 0.73
C ALA A 48 -1.86 6.32 0.73
N THR A 49 -1.84 5.06 1.15
CA THR A 49 -0.62 4.23 1.18
C THR A 49 -0.11 3.92 -0.22
N HIS A 50 -1.02 3.61 -1.16
CA HIS A 50 -0.70 3.47 -2.57
C HIS A 50 0.00 4.73 -3.08
N ARG A 51 -0.65 5.90 -2.96
CA ARG A 51 -0.11 7.18 -3.45
C ARG A 51 1.21 7.57 -2.78
N PHE A 52 1.36 7.33 -1.47
CA PHE A 52 2.62 7.51 -0.75
C PHE A 52 3.76 6.65 -1.32
N CYS A 53 3.46 5.41 -1.72
CA CYS A 53 4.42 4.51 -2.33
C CYS A 53 4.64 4.78 -3.83
N SER A 54 3.68 5.40 -4.52
CA SER A 54 3.75 5.80 -5.92
C SER A 54 4.34 7.19 -6.14
N ASP A 55 4.63 7.95 -5.08
CA ASP A 55 5.21 9.29 -5.18
C ASP A 55 6.54 9.22 -5.97
N PRO A 56 6.61 9.87 -7.15
CA PRO A 56 7.79 9.81 -8.02
C PRO A 56 9.02 10.46 -7.36
N GLU A 57 8.85 11.33 -6.38
CA GLU A 57 9.97 11.97 -5.68
C GLU A 57 10.61 11.04 -4.65
N ALA A 58 9.88 10.04 -4.16
CA ALA A 58 10.32 9.17 -3.08
C ALA A 58 10.82 7.79 -3.54
N TYR A 59 10.57 7.39 -4.79
CA TYR A 59 11.05 6.14 -5.41
C TYR A 59 10.80 4.86 -4.56
N ARG A 60 9.65 4.78 -3.87
CA ARG A 60 9.41 3.71 -2.86
C ARG A 60 8.89 2.39 -3.42
N GLY A 61 8.41 2.35 -4.66
CA GLY A 61 8.05 1.08 -5.33
C GLY A 61 6.87 1.18 -6.28
N GLY A 62 5.88 2.05 -6.03
CA GLY A 62 4.72 2.21 -6.91
C GLY A 62 3.39 1.71 -6.34
N ALA A 63 3.37 0.80 -5.37
CA ALA A 63 2.18 0.39 -4.63
C ALA A 63 2.53 0.07 -3.17
N GLY A 64 1.52 0.02 -2.29
CA GLY A 64 1.78 -0.05 -0.86
C GLY A 64 0.72 -0.75 -0.02
N ILE A 65 1.15 -1.30 1.12
CA ILE A 65 0.28 -1.97 2.08
C ILE A 65 0.70 -1.57 3.48
N ILE A 66 -0.26 -1.15 4.31
CA ILE A 66 -0.05 -1.05 5.77
C ILE A 66 0.06 -2.47 6.32
N GLN A 67 1.19 -2.76 6.95
CA GLN A 67 1.56 -4.06 7.50
C GLN A 67 1.42 -4.09 9.03
N GLU A 68 1.56 -2.94 9.71
CA GLU A 68 1.45 -2.85 11.17
C GLU A 68 0.78 -1.55 11.60
N ILE A 69 0.06 -1.59 12.73
CA ILE A 69 -0.38 -0.41 13.48
C ILE A 69 0.64 -0.12 14.59
N LYS A 70 1.11 1.13 14.67
CA LYS A 70 2.07 1.60 15.70
C LYS A 70 1.47 2.79 16.47
N PHE A 71 2.07 3.14 17.60
CA PHE A 71 1.56 4.20 18.50
C PHE A 71 1.40 5.58 17.82
N HIS A 72 2.21 5.89 16.80
CA HIS A 72 2.17 7.16 16.06
C HIS A 72 1.95 7.02 14.55
N GLY A 73 1.69 5.81 14.04
CA GLY A 73 1.63 5.62 12.60
C GLY A 73 1.45 4.18 12.17
N PHE A 74 1.91 3.90 10.97
CA PHE A 74 1.82 2.60 10.34
C PHE A 74 3.19 2.10 9.90
N GLY A 75 3.43 0.80 10.05
CA GLY A 75 4.47 0.12 9.28
C GLY A 75 3.96 -0.07 7.86
N VAL A 76 4.58 0.57 6.88
CA VAL A 76 4.17 0.52 5.47
C VAL A 76 5.22 -0.23 4.65
N ALA A 77 4.75 -1.22 3.88
CA ALA A 77 5.54 -1.89 2.86
C ALA A 77 5.21 -1.30 1.48
N CYS A 78 6.19 -0.69 0.83
CA CYS A 78 6.09 -0.26 -0.56
C CYS A 78 6.79 -1.28 -1.47
N PHE A 79 6.15 -1.63 -2.58
CA PHE A 79 6.64 -2.66 -3.51
C PHE A 79 6.44 -2.22 -4.96
N ALA A 80 7.24 -2.80 -5.85
CA ALA A 80 7.05 -2.67 -7.30
C ALA A 80 5.96 -3.62 -7.78
N PRO A 81 4.76 -3.13 -8.15
CA PRO A 81 3.75 -3.99 -8.71
C PRO A 81 4.24 -4.50 -10.07
N SER A 82 4.04 -5.79 -10.33
CA SER A 82 4.29 -6.38 -11.65
C SER A 82 3.32 -5.84 -12.70
N LYS A 83 2.12 -5.46 -12.26
CA LYS A 83 1.15 -4.70 -13.05
C LYS A 83 0.28 -3.87 -12.12
N TYR A 84 0.01 -2.63 -12.51
CA TYR A 84 -1.10 -1.84 -11.98
C TYR A 84 -2.13 -1.61 -13.10
N SER A 85 -3.41 -1.81 -12.81
CA SER A 85 -4.49 -1.58 -13.79
C SER A 85 -5.78 -1.21 -13.10
N GLU A 86 -6.60 -0.43 -13.80
CA GLU A 86 -8.02 -0.34 -13.47
C GLU A 86 -8.73 -1.62 -13.92
N VAL A 87 -9.56 -2.19 -13.05
CA VAL A 87 -10.34 -3.39 -13.30
C VAL A 87 -11.78 -3.09 -12.90
N SER A 88 -12.74 -3.39 -13.76
CA SER A 88 -14.16 -3.16 -13.43
C SER A 88 -14.59 -4.02 -12.25
N LEU A 89 -15.51 -3.49 -11.43
CA LEU A 89 -16.10 -4.24 -10.33
C LEU A 89 -16.72 -5.54 -10.85
N THR A 90 -17.44 -5.48 -11.97
CA THR A 90 -18.04 -6.67 -12.62
C THR A 90 -17.01 -7.76 -12.91
N ASN A 91 -15.84 -7.42 -13.48
CA ASN A 91 -14.81 -8.42 -13.76
C ASN A 91 -14.31 -9.12 -12.49
N LEU A 92 -14.27 -8.41 -11.36
CA LEU A 92 -13.88 -8.98 -10.07
C LEU A 92 -15.02 -9.74 -9.41
N THR A 93 -16.27 -9.28 -9.56
CA THR A 93 -17.47 -10.03 -9.15
C THR A 93 -17.59 -11.37 -9.87
N ASP A 94 -17.26 -11.42 -11.16
CA ASP A 94 -17.27 -12.65 -11.97
C ASP A 94 -16.24 -13.68 -11.48
N LEU A 95 -15.14 -13.22 -10.88
CA LEU A 95 -14.11 -14.08 -10.29
C LEU A 95 -14.49 -14.51 -8.88
N ASN A 96 -15.05 -13.59 -8.08
CA ASN A 96 -15.58 -13.87 -6.76
C ASN A 96 -16.88 -13.10 -6.51
N PRO A 97 -18.06 -13.77 -6.47
CA PRO A 97 -19.36 -13.11 -6.30
C PRO A 97 -19.50 -12.30 -5.01
N GLY A 98 -18.68 -12.58 -3.98
CA GLY A 98 -18.63 -11.78 -2.75
C GLY A 98 -17.98 -10.41 -2.94
N CYS A 99 -17.29 -10.16 -4.05
CA CYS A 99 -16.76 -8.85 -4.42
C CYS A 99 -17.74 -8.10 -5.31
N ASN A 100 -18.87 -7.67 -4.75
CA ASN A 100 -20.00 -7.09 -5.50
C ASN A 100 -20.33 -5.65 -5.10
N ASP A 101 -19.57 -5.06 -4.17
CA ASP A 101 -19.76 -3.68 -3.72
C ASP A 101 -18.41 -2.99 -3.54
N LYS A 102 -18.33 -1.71 -3.93
CA LYS A 102 -17.10 -0.92 -3.84
C LYS A 102 -16.59 -0.72 -2.40
N SER A 103 -17.49 -0.71 -1.42
CA SER A 103 -17.16 -0.66 0.00
C SER A 103 -16.43 -1.92 0.49
N LEU A 104 -16.55 -3.03 -0.26
CA LEU A 104 -15.88 -4.29 0.02
C LEU A 104 -14.48 -4.36 -0.60
N SER A 105 -13.93 -3.28 -1.13
CA SER A 105 -12.59 -3.25 -1.77
C SER A 105 -11.48 -3.91 -0.94
N GLN A 106 -11.54 -3.80 0.39
CA GLN A 106 -10.58 -4.41 1.31
C GLN A 106 -11.14 -5.64 2.05
N HIS A 107 -12.33 -6.10 1.67
CA HIS A 107 -12.91 -7.35 2.17
C HIS A 107 -12.17 -8.56 1.57
N PRO A 108 -12.06 -9.70 2.29
CA PRO A 108 -11.38 -10.89 1.77
C PRO A 108 -11.83 -11.30 0.37
N ALA A 109 -13.13 -11.24 0.08
CA ALA A 109 -13.67 -11.58 -1.23
C ALA A 109 -13.08 -10.74 -2.38
N CYS A 110 -12.92 -9.42 -2.20
CA CYS A 110 -12.33 -8.57 -3.24
C CYS A 110 -10.81 -8.73 -3.35
N VAL A 111 -10.12 -9.00 -2.24
CA VAL A 111 -8.69 -9.31 -2.29
C VAL A 111 -8.45 -10.64 -3.00
N THR A 112 -9.30 -11.65 -2.76
CA THR A 112 -9.29 -12.92 -3.52
C THR A 112 -9.61 -12.72 -5.00
N ALA A 113 -10.60 -11.88 -5.34
CA ALA A 113 -10.88 -11.55 -6.73
C ALA A 113 -9.68 -10.88 -7.43
N ALA A 114 -9.02 -9.94 -6.75
CA ALA A 114 -7.82 -9.26 -7.26
C ALA A 114 -6.67 -10.26 -7.48
N TYR A 115 -6.43 -11.16 -6.52
CA TYR A 115 -5.50 -12.28 -6.66
C TYR A 115 -5.81 -13.14 -7.90
N GLN A 116 -7.05 -13.60 -8.03
CA GLN A 116 -7.47 -14.44 -9.15
C GLN A 116 -7.32 -13.72 -10.49
N TRP A 117 -7.62 -12.42 -10.54
CA TRP A 117 -7.44 -11.60 -11.74
C TRP A 117 -5.95 -11.49 -12.12
N CYS A 118 -5.07 -11.20 -11.17
CA CYS A 118 -3.63 -11.12 -11.39
C CYS A 118 -3.05 -12.44 -11.90
N THR A 119 -3.45 -13.56 -11.29
CA THR A 119 -3.02 -14.91 -11.70
C THR A 119 -3.56 -15.28 -13.08
N LYS A 120 -4.86 -15.05 -13.34
CA LYS A 120 -5.51 -15.36 -14.62
C LYS A 120 -4.92 -14.58 -15.79
N THR A 121 -4.48 -13.35 -15.55
CA THR A 121 -3.90 -12.48 -16.58
C THR A 121 -2.38 -12.65 -16.73
N GLY A 122 -1.76 -13.55 -15.96
CA GLY A 122 -0.31 -13.77 -16.01
C GLY A 122 0.51 -12.59 -15.49
N ASN A 123 -0.11 -11.68 -14.74
CA ASN A 123 0.51 -10.46 -14.26
C ASN A 123 1.10 -10.60 -12.85
N GLY A 124 1.02 -11.77 -12.22
CA GLY A 124 1.54 -12.03 -10.88
C GLY A 124 0.88 -13.26 -10.25
N ASN A 125 1.23 -13.55 -9.00
CA ASN A 125 0.65 -14.65 -8.22
C ASN A 125 -0.01 -14.15 -6.93
N ALA A 126 -0.25 -12.84 -6.84
CA ALA A 126 -0.97 -12.14 -5.78
C ALA A 126 -1.51 -10.80 -6.31
N GLY A 127 -2.51 -10.23 -5.63
CA GLY A 127 -3.15 -8.98 -5.98
C GLY A 127 -3.79 -8.29 -4.78
N ILE A 128 -3.90 -6.96 -4.86
CA ILE A 128 -4.58 -6.12 -3.89
C ILE A 128 -5.27 -4.93 -4.58
N VAL A 129 -6.47 -4.59 -4.12
CA VAL A 129 -7.14 -3.33 -4.50
C VAL A 129 -6.48 -2.17 -3.77
N GLN A 130 -6.03 -1.18 -4.52
CA GLN A 130 -5.31 0.00 -4.03
C GLN A 130 -6.14 1.28 -4.13
N GLU A 131 -7.02 1.38 -5.12
CA GLU A 131 -7.86 2.56 -5.37
C GLU A 131 -9.30 2.15 -5.67
N VAL A 132 -10.25 3.02 -5.33
CA VAL A 132 -11.69 2.82 -5.58
C VAL A 132 -12.24 3.97 -6.42
N GLY A 133 -12.54 3.67 -7.69
CA GLY A 133 -13.13 4.60 -8.64
C GLY A 133 -14.63 4.41 -8.85
N ASN A 134 -15.17 5.05 -9.88
CA ASN A 134 -16.59 4.89 -10.26
C ASN A 134 -16.80 3.60 -11.06
N GLY A 135 -17.06 2.49 -10.36
CA GLY A 135 -17.28 1.17 -10.97
C GLY A 135 -16.01 0.41 -11.34
N VAL A 136 -14.85 0.93 -10.96
CA VAL A 136 -13.54 0.30 -11.17
C VAL A 136 -12.73 0.29 -9.86
N PHE A 137 -11.84 -0.68 -9.74
CA PHE A 137 -10.79 -0.73 -8.72
C PHE A 137 -9.43 -0.62 -9.39
N GLY A 138 -8.54 0.17 -8.79
CA GLY A 138 -7.12 0.10 -9.11
C GLY A 138 -6.53 -1.14 -8.44
N VAL A 139 -6.08 -2.12 -9.22
CA VAL A 139 -5.52 -3.38 -8.73
C VAL A 139 -4.01 -3.41 -8.98
N ALA A 140 -3.24 -3.64 -7.92
CA ALA A 140 -1.81 -3.92 -7.99
C ALA A 140 -1.56 -5.43 -7.90
N CYS A 141 -0.93 -5.98 -8.93
CA CYS A 141 -0.43 -7.35 -8.93
C CYS A 141 0.96 -7.43 -8.29
N ILE A 142 1.18 -8.52 -7.58
CA ILE A 142 2.40 -8.79 -6.80
C ILE A 142 3.04 -10.06 -7.36
N ASN A 143 4.35 -9.98 -7.62
CA ASN A 143 5.20 -11.16 -7.80
C ASN A 143 5.68 -11.61 -6.42
N ALA A 144 4.83 -12.37 -5.73
CA ALA A 144 5.14 -12.90 -4.40
C ALA A 144 6.35 -13.84 -4.49
N LYS A 145 7.28 -13.67 -3.54
CA LYS A 145 8.45 -14.52 -3.37
C LYS A 145 8.04 -15.94 -2.98
N SER A 146 6.95 -16.07 -2.22
CA SER A 146 6.33 -17.35 -1.93
C SER A 146 4.85 -17.21 -1.65
N TYR A 147 4.08 -18.26 -1.95
CA TYR A 147 2.69 -18.41 -1.55
C TYR A 147 2.56 -19.59 -0.61
N GLN A 148 1.94 -19.43 0.56
CA GLN A 148 1.92 -20.44 1.63
C GLN A 148 0.51 -20.56 2.22
N ASP A 149 0.05 -21.79 2.41
CA ASP A 149 -1.15 -22.08 3.21
C ASP A 149 -0.74 -22.09 4.69
N VAL A 150 -1.25 -21.13 5.47
CA VAL A 150 -0.90 -20.94 6.89
C VAL A 150 -2.16 -21.04 7.74
N SER A 151 -2.11 -21.86 8.79
CA SER A 151 -3.26 -22.02 9.67
C SER A 151 -3.54 -20.77 10.49
N ILE A 152 -4.83 -20.50 10.75
CA ILE A 152 -5.24 -19.43 11.67
C ILE A 152 -4.59 -19.62 13.04
N GLY A 153 -4.46 -20.86 13.54
CA GLY A 153 -3.77 -21.14 14.81
C GLY A 153 -2.33 -20.64 14.84
N ALA A 154 -1.57 -20.76 13.73
CA ALA A 154 -0.21 -20.23 13.65
C ALA A 154 -0.17 -18.70 13.66
N LEU A 155 -1.19 -18.03 13.08
CA LEU A 155 -1.30 -16.58 13.09
C LEU A 155 -1.79 -16.04 14.44
N VAL A 156 -2.71 -16.73 15.11
CA VAL A 156 -3.17 -16.42 16.48
C VAL A 156 -1.99 -16.41 17.45
N ALA A 157 -1.05 -17.36 17.31
CA ALA A 157 0.15 -17.41 18.14
C ALA A 157 1.08 -16.19 17.96
N ILE A 158 0.97 -15.48 16.83
CA ILE A 158 1.73 -14.25 16.55
C ILE A 158 0.93 -13.01 16.96
N HIS A 159 -0.38 -13.00 16.68
CA HIS A 159 -1.29 -11.93 17.06
C HIS A 159 -2.68 -12.51 17.41
N PRO A 160 -3.10 -12.49 18.70
CA PRO A 160 -4.33 -13.14 19.13
C PRO A 160 -5.62 -12.66 18.45
N GLY A 161 -5.63 -11.43 17.95
CA GLY A 161 -6.75 -10.88 17.20
C GLY A 161 -6.96 -11.49 15.81
N CYS A 162 -5.95 -12.17 15.25
CA CYS A 162 -6.10 -12.89 13.98
C CYS A 162 -6.73 -14.28 14.17
N ASN A 163 -7.97 -14.31 14.63
CA ASN A 163 -8.63 -15.52 15.12
C ASN A 163 -9.73 -16.09 14.21
N SER A 164 -9.88 -15.55 13.00
CA SER A 164 -10.83 -16.04 12.00
C SER A 164 -10.32 -15.72 10.60
N SER A 165 -10.60 -16.59 9.63
CA SER A 165 -10.24 -16.34 8.23
C SER A 165 -11.04 -15.19 7.61
N GLU A 166 -12.25 -14.92 8.10
CA GLU A 166 -13.06 -13.76 7.71
C GLU A 166 -12.37 -12.43 8.05
N LYS A 167 -11.50 -12.44 9.07
CA LYS A 167 -10.71 -11.28 9.51
C LYS A 167 -9.38 -11.14 8.78
N SER A 168 -9.12 -11.93 7.74
CA SER A 168 -7.82 -11.98 7.05
C SER A 168 -7.30 -10.63 6.53
N GLN A 169 -8.21 -9.66 6.32
CA GLN A 169 -7.88 -8.30 5.88
C GLN A 169 -7.96 -7.25 7.00
N GLU A 170 -8.27 -7.65 8.23
CA GLU A 170 -8.25 -6.78 9.41
C GLU A 170 -6.80 -6.52 9.88
N PRO A 171 -6.55 -5.40 10.59
CA PRO A 171 -5.19 -4.98 10.94
C PRO A 171 -4.39 -6.03 11.73
N ASP A 172 -5.06 -6.74 12.63
CA ASP A 172 -4.46 -7.77 13.48
C ASP A 172 -3.97 -8.96 12.64
N CYS A 173 -4.77 -9.41 11.67
CA CYS A 173 -4.35 -10.47 10.76
C CYS A 173 -3.26 -10.02 9.81
N VAL A 174 -3.36 -8.82 9.24
CA VAL A 174 -2.30 -8.29 8.36
C VAL A 174 -0.97 -8.19 9.10
N SER A 175 -0.98 -7.75 10.37
CA SER A 175 0.21 -7.72 11.23
C SER A 175 0.76 -9.12 11.54
N ALA A 176 -0.12 -10.09 11.84
CA ALA A 176 0.28 -11.48 12.05
C ALA A 176 0.94 -12.08 10.80
N ILE A 177 0.35 -11.83 9.63
CA ILE A 177 0.82 -12.32 8.33
C ILE A 177 2.18 -11.69 7.99
N HIS A 178 2.32 -10.38 8.16
CA HIS A 178 3.59 -9.66 7.98
C HIS A 178 4.71 -10.32 8.81
N ARG A 179 4.49 -10.44 10.11
CA ARG A 179 5.46 -11.03 11.05
C ARG A 179 5.75 -12.48 10.74
N TRP A 180 4.74 -13.25 10.32
CA TRP A 180 4.92 -14.63 9.89
C TRP A 180 5.86 -14.72 8.68
N CYS A 181 5.65 -13.89 7.65
CA CYS A 181 6.50 -13.86 6.45
C CYS A 181 7.96 -13.49 6.80
N VAL A 182 8.14 -12.49 7.68
CA VAL A 182 9.47 -12.06 8.16
C VAL A 182 10.17 -13.17 8.96
N ASN A 183 9.50 -13.72 9.98
CA ASN A 183 10.06 -14.72 10.88
C ASN A 183 10.44 -16.02 10.17
N ASN A 184 9.80 -16.33 9.03
CA ASN A 184 10.08 -17.52 8.24
C ASN A 184 11.02 -17.25 7.04
N GLY A 185 11.59 -16.04 6.92
CA GLY A 185 12.52 -15.69 5.83
C GLY A 185 11.89 -15.69 4.43
N LYS A 186 10.56 -15.63 4.36
CA LYS A 186 9.77 -15.75 3.11
C LYS A 186 9.56 -14.41 2.40
N GLY A 187 9.90 -13.29 3.05
CA GLY A 187 9.79 -11.93 2.55
C GLY A 187 9.94 -10.94 3.70
N ASN A 188 9.85 -9.65 3.41
CA ASN A 188 9.74 -8.60 4.44
C ASN A 188 8.34 -7.98 4.52
N ALA A 189 7.37 -8.55 3.80
CA ALA A 189 5.96 -8.18 3.85
C ALA A 189 5.08 -9.37 3.44
N GLY A 190 3.80 -9.31 3.80
CA GLY A 190 2.83 -10.35 3.48
C GLY A 190 1.40 -9.83 3.36
N LEU A 191 0.56 -10.60 2.66
CA LEU A 191 -0.87 -10.33 2.51
C LEU A 191 -1.64 -11.64 2.34
N ALA A 192 -2.81 -11.76 2.98
CA ALA A 192 -3.73 -12.85 2.71
C ALA A 192 -4.41 -12.66 1.34
N GLN A 193 -4.53 -13.74 0.58
CA GLN A 193 -5.03 -13.76 -0.79
C GLN A 193 -6.24 -14.67 -0.93
N GLU A 194 -6.32 -15.72 -0.11
CA GLU A 194 -7.43 -16.66 -0.08
C GLU A 194 -7.78 -17.02 1.36
N THR A 195 -9.06 -17.27 1.60
CA THR A 195 -9.58 -17.72 2.90
C THR A 195 -10.22 -19.09 2.76
N LYS A 196 -9.73 -20.07 3.51
CA LYS A 196 -10.40 -21.35 3.80
C LYS A 196 -10.85 -21.33 5.27
N SER A 197 -11.57 -22.35 5.74
CA SER A 197 -12.15 -22.40 7.10
C SER A 197 -11.16 -22.03 8.22
N ASP A 198 -9.95 -22.56 8.14
CA ASP A 198 -8.92 -22.50 9.20
C ASP A 198 -7.52 -22.23 8.65
N VAL A 199 -7.43 -21.89 7.35
CA VAL A 199 -6.18 -21.66 6.62
C VAL A 199 -6.31 -20.40 5.77
N LEU A 200 -5.26 -19.58 5.76
CA LEU A 200 -5.11 -18.46 4.84
C LEU A 200 -4.05 -18.78 3.78
N GLY A 201 -4.39 -18.54 2.52
CA GLY A 201 -3.38 -18.45 1.46
C GLY A 201 -2.66 -17.12 1.59
N ILE A 202 -1.38 -17.14 1.94
CA ILE A 202 -0.56 -15.95 2.20
C ILE A 202 0.48 -15.79 1.09
N ALA A 203 0.48 -14.62 0.48
CA ALA A 203 1.57 -14.16 -0.37
C ALA A 203 2.60 -13.40 0.46
N CYS A 204 3.80 -13.96 0.60
CA CYS A 204 4.95 -13.24 1.13
C CYS A 204 5.76 -12.64 -0.02
N PHE A 205 6.14 -11.38 0.09
CA PHE A 205 6.83 -10.66 -0.98
C PHE A 205 7.98 -9.81 -0.45
N GLN A 206 8.82 -9.36 -1.38
CA GLN A 206 9.93 -8.45 -1.09
C GLN A 206 9.46 -7.03 -1.42
N ALA A 207 9.16 -6.26 -0.37
CA ALA A 207 8.99 -4.83 -0.47
C ALA A 207 10.33 -4.16 -0.81
N ASN A 208 10.27 -3.16 -1.69
CA ASN A 208 11.40 -2.31 -2.05
C ASN A 208 11.77 -1.38 -0.91
N TRP A 209 10.76 -0.98 -0.12
CA TRP A 209 10.92 -0.14 1.05
C TRP A 209 9.95 -0.59 2.14
N TYR A 210 10.43 -0.57 3.38
CA TYR A 210 9.60 -0.76 4.56
C TYR A 210 10.00 0.30 5.59
N GLY A 211 9.02 1.00 6.15
CA GLY A 211 9.29 2.00 7.16
C GLY A 211 8.03 2.53 7.83
N ASP A 212 8.26 3.36 8.82
CA ASP A 212 7.20 3.97 9.60
C ASP A 212 6.71 5.24 8.92
N VAL A 213 5.40 5.33 8.77
CA VAL A 213 4.71 6.49 8.21
C VAL A 213 3.74 7.01 9.24
N TYR A 214 3.91 8.27 9.62
CA TYR A 214 3.07 8.89 10.62
C TYR A 214 1.66 9.14 10.08
N LEU A 215 0.66 8.95 10.95
CA LEU A 215 -0.73 9.24 10.60
C LEU A 215 -0.98 10.76 10.57
N GLU A 216 -0.37 11.48 11.50
CA GLU A 216 -0.39 12.94 11.63
C GLU A 216 1.05 13.44 11.76
N PRO A 217 1.34 14.71 11.41
CA PRO A 217 2.68 15.25 11.59
C PRO A 217 3.13 15.01 13.03
N ALA A 218 4.35 14.50 13.22
CA ALA A 218 4.88 14.32 14.56
C ALA A 218 4.75 15.66 15.31
N PRO A 219 4.31 15.67 16.59
CA PRO A 219 4.35 16.88 17.38
C PRO A 219 5.77 17.43 17.28
N LEU A 220 5.91 18.68 16.82
CA LEU A 220 7.23 19.33 16.76
C LEU A 220 7.90 19.11 18.11
N PRO A 221 9.19 18.69 18.14
CA PRO A 221 9.88 18.51 19.41
C PRO A 221 9.68 19.79 20.21
N MET A 222 8.95 19.69 21.33
CA MET A 222 8.77 20.81 22.23
C MET A 222 10.17 21.27 22.57
N GLY A 223 10.56 22.42 22.02
CA GLY A 223 11.90 22.97 22.19
C GLY A 223 12.18 22.95 23.68
N GLY A 224 13.16 22.14 24.09
CA GLY A 224 13.71 22.20 25.43
C GLY A 224 14.24 23.61 25.57
N GLY A 225 13.46 24.47 26.22
CA GLY A 225 13.94 25.74 26.72
C GLY A 225 14.93 25.42 27.81
N ASP A 226 16.21 25.45 27.45
CA ASP A 226 17.30 25.60 28.41
C ASP A 226 17.17 26.93 29.16
#